data_AF-A0AAV7R508-F1
#
_entry.id   AF-A0AAV7R508-F1
#
_cell.length_a   1.000
_cell.length_b   1.000
_cell.length_c   1.000
_cell.angle_alpha   90.00
_cell.angle_beta   90.00
_cell.angle_gamma   90.00
#
_symmetry.space_group_name_H-M   'P 1'
#
loop_
_entity.id
_entity.type
_entity.pdbx_description
1 polymer ?
#
loop_
_entity_poly.entity_id
_entity_poly.type
_entity_poly.pdbx_seq_one_letter_code
_entity_poly.pdbx_strand_id
1 'polypeptide(L)'
;MGRNKSDRPNLSRLGSRRLEAQRDTGAPPDPSETAILAAHAQKFDDILNAVQSIKSTLEPKVDALHIGVGYLREEHKKPKDRVTTTESTVSELCPSLANATTHIKDLQKEVLHLRQRLVDQEGRSCLNNIHVVGLPEQEGGPGMDLYMEQEGLRGHIDSYYELNENTASDTGIEWGAFKMVLRGHAIKMNYGTALLLHRELWDLESELQHYERLLPTDPGQLGHWRIYGSLIDRH
;
A
#
# COMPACT_ATOMS: atom_id res chain seq x y z
N MET A 1 38.65 25.48 5.86
CA MET A 1 38.98 26.64 5.01
C MET A 1 38.00 27.75 5.37
N GLY A 2 38.33 28.95 5.80
CA GLY A 2 39.60 29.67 5.85
C GLY A 2 39.35 31.12 5.42
N ARG A 3 39.40 32.05 6.39
CA ARG A 3 39.53 33.53 6.25
C ARG A 3 38.24 34.23 5.75
N ASN A 4 37.85 35.42 6.21
CA ASN A 4 38.65 36.62 6.41
C ASN A 4 38.26 37.43 7.65
N LYS A 5 39.33 37.95 8.28
CA LYS A 5 39.33 38.92 9.37
C LYS A 5 38.79 40.26 8.86
N SER A 6 37.91 40.85 9.64
CA SER A 6 37.40 42.21 9.44
C SER A 6 38.48 43.24 9.80
N ASP A 7 39.08 43.87 8.79
CA ASP A 7 39.79 45.14 8.96
C ASP A 7 38.77 46.24 9.27
N ARG A 8 38.63 46.57 10.56
CA ARG A 8 37.92 47.80 10.96
C ARG A 8 38.96 48.92 11.12
N PRO A 9 38.82 50.06 10.42
CA PRO A 9 39.72 51.19 10.60
C PRO A 9 39.58 51.75 12.02
N ASN A 10 40.73 51.91 12.68
CA ASN A 10 40.84 52.43 14.03
C ASN A 10 40.60 53.96 14.02
N LEU A 11 39.36 54.37 14.28
CA LEU A 11 38.90 55.78 14.27
C LEU A 11 39.35 56.60 15.49
N SER A 12 40.20 56.07 16.37
CA SER A 12 40.61 56.73 17.61
C SER A 12 41.68 57.83 17.47
N ARG A 13 42.09 58.20 16.24
CA ARG A 13 43.27 59.07 16.02
C ARG A 13 43.03 60.46 15.41
N LEU A 14 41.79 60.88 15.19
CA LEU A 14 41.49 62.16 14.51
C LEU A 14 40.95 63.29 15.40
N GLY A 15 40.82 63.08 16.72
CA GLY A 15 40.15 64.04 17.61
C GLY A 15 41.03 65.07 18.34
N SER A 16 42.35 64.89 18.45
CA SER A 16 43.11 65.56 19.52
C SER A 16 44.11 66.65 19.09
N ARG A 17 44.14 67.11 17.83
CA ARG A 17 45.17 68.06 17.35
C ARG A 17 44.73 69.50 17.09
N ARG A 18 43.50 69.92 17.45
CA ARG A 18 43.00 71.26 17.09
C ARG A 18 42.54 72.15 18.26
N LEU A 19 42.98 71.89 19.49
CA LEU A 19 42.55 72.68 20.66
C LEU A 19 43.67 73.37 21.45
N GLU A 20 44.93 73.31 21.02
CA GLU A 20 46.05 73.88 21.79
C GLU A 20 46.56 75.25 21.29
N ALA A 21 45.91 75.88 20.30
CA ALA A 21 46.38 77.15 19.71
C ALA A 21 45.59 78.41 20.13
N GLN A 22 44.68 78.34 21.09
CA GLN A 22 43.90 79.50 21.56
C GLN A 22 43.73 79.49 23.09
N ARG A 23 44.80 79.79 23.82
CA ARG A 23 44.73 80.18 25.23
C ARG A 23 45.71 81.33 25.47
N ASP A 24 45.43 82.50 24.90
CA ASP A 24 46.02 83.74 25.44
C ASP A 24 45.29 85.03 24.99
N THR A 25 43.98 85.10 25.25
CA THR A 25 43.26 86.37 25.26
C THR A 25 42.32 86.38 26.46
N GLY A 26 42.73 87.05 27.54
CA GLY A 26 41.95 87.22 28.78
C GLY A 26 40.78 88.18 28.62
N ALA A 27 39.86 87.90 27.71
CA ALA A 27 38.55 88.53 27.66
C ALA A 27 37.50 87.57 28.25
N PRO A 28 36.57 88.06 29.10
CA PRO A 28 35.46 87.24 29.57
C PRO A 28 34.67 86.74 28.35
N PRO A 29 34.38 85.43 28.26
CA PRO A 29 33.64 84.87 27.13
C PRO A 29 32.29 85.57 27.03
N ASP A 30 31.92 85.96 25.82
CA ASP A 30 30.65 86.63 25.54
C ASP A 30 29.50 85.70 26.01
N PRO A 31 28.57 86.19 26.87
CA PRO A 31 27.50 85.37 27.42
C PRO A 31 26.66 84.68 26.33
N SER A 32 26.62 85.25 25.12
CA SER A 32 25.95 84.67 23.96
C SER A 32 26.60 83.38 23.45
N GLU A 33 27.93 83.29 23.39
CA GLU A 33 28.65 82.08 22.96
C GLU A 33 28.54 80.94 23.97
N THR A 34 28.59 81.26 25.27
CA THR A 34 28.42 80.25 26.34
C THR A 34 27.01 79.65 26.35
N ALA A 35 25.98 80.45 26.05
CA ALA A 35 24.60 79.98 25.95
C ALA A 35 24.40 79.06 24.74
N ILE A 36 25.05 79.34 23.60
CA ILE A 36 24.99 78.50 22.40
C ILE A 36 25.68 77.15 22.64
N LEU A 37 26.84 77.14 23.30
CA LEU A 37 27.55 75.92 23.67
C LEU A 37 26.76 75.07 24.67
N ALA A 38 26.13 75.70 25.67
CA ALA A 38 25.28 75.01 26.64
C ALA A 38 24.03 74.40 25.96
N ALA A 39 23.40 75.11 25.02
CA ALA A 39 22.28 74.59 24.25
C ALA A 39 22.68 73.42 23.33
N HIS A 40 23.89 73.45 22.77
CA HIS A 40 24.43 72.32 22.02
C HIS A 40 24.72 71.11 22.92
N ALA A 41 25.31 71.31 24.09
CA ALA A 41 25.54 70.26 25.08
C ALA A 41 24.24 69.58 25.50
N GLN A 42 23.20 70.36 25.79
CA GLN A 42 21.87 69.85 26.13
C GLN A 42 21.28 68.98 25.01
N LYS A 43 21.38 69.42 23.74
CA LYS A 43 20.92 68.63 22.58
C LYS A 43 21.68 67.31 22.43
N PHE A 44 22.98 67.29 22.75
CA PHE A 44 23.77 66.05 22.73
C PHE A 44 23.32 65.09 23.84
N ASP A 45 23.06 65.59 25.04
CA ASP A 45 22.55 64.78 26.15
C ASP A 45 21.15 64.22 25.84
N ASP A 46 20.28 65.01 25.21
CA ASP A 46 18.95 64.57 24.77
C ASP A 46 19.06 63.43 23.73
N ILE A 47 19.99 63.53 22.78
CA ILE A 47 20.25 62.48 21.80
C ILE A 47 20.78 61.22 22.48
N LEU A 48 21.73 61.34 23.41
CA LEU A 48 22.29 60.20 24.13
C LEU A 48 21.21 59.47 24.94
N ASN A 49 20.36 60.22 25.65
CA ASN A 49 19.23 59.66 26.39
C ASN A 49 18.23 58.95 25.47
N ALA A 50 17.93 59.52 24.29
CA ALA A 50 17.07 58.88 23.30
C ALA A 50 17.68 57.57 22.77
N VAL A 51 18.98 57.57 22.44
CA VAL A 51 19.70 56.37 22.00
C VAL A 51 19.69 55.29 23.09
N GLN A 52 19.88 55.67 24.34
CA GLN A 52 19.90 54.75 25.47
C GLN A 52 18.51 54.16 25.74
N SER A 53 17.46 54.96 25.60
CA SER A 53 16.06 54.52 25.68
C SER A 53 15.68 53.55 24.54
N ILE A 54 16.13 53.85 23.31
CA ILE A 54 15.96 52.95 22.16
C ILE A 54 16.67 51.62 22.44
N LYS A 55 17.91 51.67 22.94
CA LYS A 55 18.69 50.49 23.29
C LYS A 55 17.98 49.64 24.33
N SER A 56 17.54 50.23 25.44
CA SER A 56 16.84 49.51 26.52
C SER A 56 15.51 48.92 26.06
N THR A 57 14.89 49.48 25.02
CA THR A 57 13.65 48.96 24.44
C THR A 57 13.92 47.82 23.43
N LEU A 58 15.01 47.89 22.67
CA LEU A 58 15.33 46.93 21.62
C LEU A 58 16.01 45.67 22.14
N GLU A 59 16.94 45.78 23.10
CA GLU A 59 17.63 44.62 23.70
C GLU A 59 16.66 43.52 24.15
N PRO A 60 15.63 43.78 24.99
CA PRO A 60 14.72 42.73 25.43
C PRO A 60 13.87 42.17 24.29
N LYS A 61 13.55 42.96 23.26
CA LYS A 61 12.82 42.48 22.08
C LYS A 61 13.68 41.54 21.24
N VAL A 62 14.97 41.84 21.09
CA VAL A 62 15.92 40.98 20.40
C VAL A 62 16.11 39.67 21.16
N ASP A 63 16.23 39.73 22.48
CA ASP A 63 16.34 38.53 23.32
C ASP A 63 15.07 37.66 23.24
N ALA A 64 13.89 38.28 23.32
CA ALA A 64 12.61 37.57 23.15
C ALA A 64 12.48 36.93 21.77
N LEU A 65 12.92 37.60 20.70
CA LEU A 65 12.96 37.02 19.36
C LEU A 65 13.94 35.86 19.28
N HIS A 66 15.12 35.96 19.89
CA HIS A 66 16.10 34.88 19.91
C HIS A 66 15.55 33.63 20.59
N ILE A 67 14.88 33.82 21.74
CA ILE A 67 14.18 32.76 22.46
C ILE A 67 13.06 32.16 21.60
N GLY A 68 12.22 33.00 20.99
CA GLY A 68 11.11 32.56 20.12
C GLY A 68 11.59 31.74 18.92
N VAL A 69 12.68 32.17 18.28
CA VAL A 69 13.33 31.42 17.18
C VAL A 69 13.88 30.08 17.67
N GLY A 70 14.44 30.04 18.89
CA GLY A 70 14.88 28.80 19.53
C GLY A 70 13.73 27.81 19.72
N TYR A 71 12.61 28.27 20.27
CA TYR A 71 11.41 27.43 20.43
C TYR A 71 10.87 26.92 19.09
N LEU A 72 10.75 27.79 18.09
CA LEU A 72 10.27 27.39 16.75
C LEU A 72 11.19 26.34 16.10
N ARG A 73 12.51 26.44 16.32
CA ARG A 73 13.47 25.46 15.80
C ARG A 73 13.26 24.08 16.42
N GLU A 74 13.03 24.02 17.73
CA GLU A 74 12.76 22.75 18.44
C GLU A 74 11.38 22.19 18.07
N GLU A 75 10.37 23.04 18.00
CA GLU A 75 9.02 22.68 17.52
C GLU A 75 9.07 22.11 16.10
N HIS A 76 9.89 22.67 15.21
CA HIS A 76 10.03 22.19 13.83
C HIS A 76 10.87 20.90 13.72
N LYS A 77 11.73 20.60 14.70
CA LYS A 77 12.54 19.38 14.72
C LYS A 77 11.69 18.13 14.87
N LYS A 78 10.74 18.13 15.81
CA LYS A 78 9.84 16.98 16.08
C LYS A 78 9.05 16.49 14.85
N PRO A 79 8.30 17.34 14.10
CA PRO A 79 7.58 16.91 12.91
C PRO A 79 8.53 16.47 11.81
N LYS A 80 9.70 17.10 11.67
CA LYS A 80 10.73 16.65 10.71
C LYS A 80 11.19 15.22 11.01
N ASP A 81 11.51 14.93 12.27
CA ASP A 81 11.93 13.58 12.69
C ASP A 81 10.80 12.55 12.48
N ARG A 82 9.55 12.93 12.78
CA ARG A 82 8.36 12.09 12.50
C ARG A 82 8.22 11.79 11.01
N VAL A 83 8.35 12.81 10.15
CA VAL A 83 8.27 12.63 8.68
C VAL A 83 9.36 11.66 8.22
N THR A 84 10.62 11.86 8.63
CA THR A 84 11.71 10.95 8.24
C THR A 84 11.49 9.51 8.72
N THR A 85 10.93 9.33 9.91
CA THR A 85 10.59 8.00 10.44
C THR A 85 9.49 7.37 9.59
N THR A 86 8.43 8.12 9.28
CA THR A 86 7.34 7.62 8.43
C THR A 86 7.81 7.26 7.02
N GLU A 87 8.68 8.07 6.41
CA GLU A 87 9.26 7.78 5.09
C GLU A 87 10.11 6.50 5.10
N SER A 88 10.89 6.26 6.17
CA SER A 88 11.63 5.01 6.35
C SER A 88 10.69 3.81 6.44
N THR A 89 9.67 3.88 7.31
CA THR A 89 8.71 2.78 7.47
C THR A 89 7.96 2.47 6.18
N VAL A 90 7.55 3.48 5.41
CA VAL A 90 6.91 3.29 4.10
C VAL A 90 7.87 2.62 3.12
N SER A 91 9.13 3.05 3.10
CA SER A 91 10.16 2.47 2.22
C SER A 91 10.43 0.99 2.52
N GLU A 92 10.34 0.58 3.78
CA GLU A 92 10.47 -0.82 4.21
C GLU A 92 9.21 -1.65 3.90
N LEU A 93 8.02 -1.07 4.03
CA LEU A 93 6.75 -1.77 3.79
C LEU A 93 6.49 -2.02 2.30
N CYS A 94 6.90 -1.12 1.41
CA CYS A 94 6.72 -1.27 -0.03
C CYS A 94 7.27 -2.60 -0.60
N PRO A 95 8.54 -2.99 -0.37
CA PRO A 95 9.06 -4.26 -0.86
C PRO A 95 8.41 -5.47 -0.16
N SER A 96 8.07 -5.37 1.12
CA SER A 96 7.35 -6.41 1.84
C SER A 96 5.99 -6.72 1.20
N LEU A 97 5.22 -5.67 0.88
CA LEU A 97 3.93 -5.79 0.18
C LEU A 97 4.08 -6.39 -1.21
N ALA A 98 5.12 -5.97 -1.96
CA ALA A 98 5.40 -6.53 -3.28
C ALA A 98 5.68 -8.04 -3.19
N ASN A 99 6.51 -8.46 -2.23
CA ASN A 99 6.81 -9.87 -1.99
C ASN A 99 5.56 -10.66 -1.61
N ALA A 100 4.74 -10.16 -0.68
CA ALA A 100 3.49 -10.81 -0.30
C ALA A 100 2.54 -10.98 -1.50
N THR A 101 2.44 -9.96 -2.35
CA THR A 101 1.63 -10.01 -3.58
C THR A 101 2.14 -11.08 -4.55
N THR A 102 3.46 -11.23 -4.70
CA THR A 102 4.03 -12.31 -5.53
C THR A 102 3.70 -13.69 -4.97
N HIS A 103 3.85 -13.89 -3.65
CA HIS A 103 3.55 -15.16 -3.00
C HIS A 103 2.08 -15.55 -3.14
N ILE A 104 1.16 -14.59 -3.01
CA ILE A 104 -0.28 -14.85 -3.23
C ILE A 104 -0.53 -15.33 -4.66
N LYS A 105 0.08 -14.70 -5.67
CA LYS A 105 -0.09 -15.12 -7.07
C LYS A 105 0.46 -16.52 -7.32
N ASP A 106 1.57 -16.87 -6.72
CA ASP A 106 2.17 -18.19 -6.89
C ASP A 106 1.34 -19.28 -6.20
N LEU A 107 0.84 -19.02 -4.99
CA LEU A 107 -0.09 -19.92 -4.30
C LEU A 107 -1.40 -20.09 -5.08
N GLN A 108 -1.95 -19.03 -5.68
CA GLN A 108 -3.14 -19.12 -6.53
C GLN A 108 -2.92 -20.06 -7.73
N LYS A 109 -1.75 -19.98 -8.39
CA LYS A 109 -1.40 -20.89 -9.49
C LYS A 109 -1.29 -22.34 -9.00
N GLU A 110 -0.68 -22.55 -7.84
CA GLU A 110 -0.53 -23.88 -7.26
C GLU A 110 -1.90 -24.52 -6.93
N VAL A 111 -2.80 -23.74 -6.33
CA VAL A 111 -4.18 -24.20 -6.05
C VAL A 111 -4.90 -24.59 -7.34
N LEU A 112 -4.81 -23.77 -8.39
CA LEU A 112 -5.41 -24.10 -9.70
C LEU A 112 -4.82 -25.39 -10.28
N HIS A 113 -3.50 -25.55 -10.20
CA HIS A 113 -2.83 -26.76 -10.68
C HIS A 113 -3.28 -28.01 -9.91
N LEU A 114 -3.36 -27.94 -8.58
CA LEU A 114 -3.82 -29.05 -7.74
C LEU A 114 -5.29 -29.40 -8.01
N ARG A 115 -6.16 -28.40 -8.20
CA ARG A 115 -7.56 -28.62 -8.59
C ARG A 115 -7.66 -29.34 -9.93
N GLN A 116 -6.87 -28.91 -10.92
CA GLN A 116 -6.85 -29.57 -12.23
C GLN A 116 -6.41 -31.04 -12.13
N ARG A 117 -5.39 -31.32 -11.30
CA ARG A 117 -4.92 -32.68 -11.04
C ARG A 117 -5.98 -33.54 -10.34
N LEU A 118 -6.71 -32.96 -9.39
CA LEU A 118 -7.78 -33.65 -8.69
C LEU A 118 -8.91 -34.03 -9.66
N VAL A 119 -9.35 -33.10 -10.51
CA VAL A 119 -10.36 -33.37 -11.54
C VAL A 119 -9.89 -34.43 -12.53
N ASP A 120 -8.63 -34.39 -12.98
CA ASP A 120 -8.06 -35.42 -13.86
C ASP A 120 -8.03 -36.80 -13.19
N GLN A 121 -7.63 -36.85 -11.91
CA GLN A 121 -7.58 -38.09 -11.15
C GLN A 121 -8.98 -38.67 -10.87
N GLU A 122 -9.93 -37.82 -10.49
CA GLU A 122 -11.34 -38.22 -10.32
C GLU A 122 -11.92 -38.72 -11.65
N GLY A 123 -11.65 -38.01 -12.74
CA GLY A 123 -12.02 -38.43 -14.09
C GLY A 123 -11.54 -39.84 -14.37
N ARG A 124 -10.23 -40.09 -14.24
CA ARG A 124 -9.64 -41.42 -14.47
C ARG A 124 -10.14 -42.49 -13.51
N SER A 125 -10.34 -42.16 -12.23
CA SER A 125 -10.86 -43.09 -11.25
C SER A 125 -12.31 -43.50 -11.54
N CYS A 126 -13.11 -42.59 -12.12
CA CYS A 126 -14.50 -42.84 -12.47
C CYS A 126 -14.66 -43.51 -13.84
N LEU A 127 -13.65 -43.49 -14.72
CA LEU A 127 -13.73 -44.12 -16.05
C LEU A 127 -14.00 -45.64 -15.97
N ASN A 128 -13.59 -46.30 -14.88
CA ASN A 128 -13.81 -47.73 -14.68
C ASN A 128 -15.01 -48.04 -13.76
N ASN A 129 -15.74 -47.02 -13.28
CA ASN A 129 -16.89 -47.22 -12.40
C ASN A 129 -18.20 -47.22 -13.20
N ILE A 130 -18.90 -48.36 -13.20
CA ILE A 130 -20.24 -48.46 -13.77
C ILE A 130 -21.26 -48.14 -12.68
N HIS A 131 -21.98 -47.02 -12.82
CA HIS A 131 -23.08 -46.66 -11.93
C HIS A 131 -24.38 -47.27 -12.43
N VAL A 132 -24.88 -48.29 -11.72
CA VAL A 132 -26.21 -48.86 -11.98
C VAL A 132 -27.24 -48.07 -11.16
N VAL A 133 -28.09 -47.29 -11.83
CA VAL A 133 -29.10 -46.42 -11.20
C VAL A 133 -30.50 -46.96 -11.47
N GLY A 134 -31.39 -46.90 -10.48
CA GLY A 134 -32.79 -47.35 -10.62
C GLY A 134 -33.05 -48.79 -10.19
N LEU A 135 -32.10 -49.42 -9.51
CA LEU A 135 -32.35 -50.69 -8.82
C LEU A 135 -33.34 -50.46 -7.67
N PRO A 136 -34.30 -51.37 -7.46
CA PRO A 136 -35.14 -51.32 -6.27
C PRO A 136 -34.23 -51.40 -5.05
N GLU A 137 -34.46 -50.57 -4.03
CA GLU A 137 -33.79 -50.65 -2.72
C GLU A 137 -34.19 -51.97 -2.03
N GLN A 138 -33.72 -53.11 -2.52
CA GLN A 138 -33.72 -54.34 -1.75
C GLN A 138 -32.44 -54.38 -0.91
N GLU A 139 -32.57 -54.81 0.34
CA GLU A 139 -31.52 -54.82 1.36
C GLU A 139 -30.20 -55.34 0.77
N GLY A 140 -29.22 -54.45 0.68
CA GLY A 140 -27.92 -54.70 0.06
C GLY A 140 -27.27 -55.96 0.64
N GLY A 141 -27.31 -57.02 -0.16
CA GLY A 141 -26.74 -58.32 0.17
C GLY A 141 -26.20 -59.01 -1.09
N PRO A 142 -25.68 -60.24 -0.96
CA PRO A 142 -25.15 -61.05 -2.07
C PRO A 142 -26.16 -61.34 -3.20
N GLY A 143 -27.41 -60.87 -3.08
CA GLY A 143 -28.41 -60.87 -4.14
C GLY A 143 -28.09 -59.96 -5.33
N MET A 144 -27.14 -59.02 -5.21
CA MET A 144 -26.79 -58.15 -6.34
C MET A 144 -26.11 -58.93 -7.47
N ASP A 145 -25.19 -59.85 -7.15
CA ASP A 145 -24.54 -60.70 -8.15
C ASP A 145 -25.55 -61.63 -8.82
N LEU A 146 -26.46 -62.20 -8.03
CA LEU A 146 -27.56 -63.04 -8.52
C LEU A 146 -28.53 -62.26 -9.41
N TYR A 147 -28.84 -61.01 -9.05
CA TYR A 147 -29.69 -60.14 -9.87
C TYR A 147 -29.02 -59.78 -11.19
N MET A 148 -27.73 -59.43 -11.16
CA MET A 148 -26.97 -59.17 -12.39
C MET A 148 -26.87 -60.40 -13.29
N GLU A 149 -26.77 -61.60 -12.72
CA GLU A 149 -26.76 -62.86 -13.47
C GLU A 149 -28.15 -63.22 -14.01
N GLN A 150 -29.21 -63.02 -13.21
CA GLN A 150 -30.61 -63.29 -13.59
C GLN A 150 -31.12 -62.37 -14.70
N GLU A 151 -30.75 -61.09 -14.66
CA GLU A 151 -31.09 -60.11 -15.71
C GLU A 151 -30.14 -60.18 -16.92
N GLY A 152 -29.17 -61.12 -16.91
CA GLY A 152 -28.18 -61.28 -17.99
C GLY A 152 -27.19 -60.11 -18.12
N LEU A 153 -27.17 -59.19 -17.16
CA LEU A 153 -26.29 -58.01 -17.14
C LEU A 153 -24.82 -58.40 -16.93
N ARG A 154 -24.55 -59.50 -16.22
CA ARG A 154 -23.20 -60.01 -15.96
C ARG A 154 -22.43 -60.25 -17.25
N GLY A 155 -23.02 -60.95 -18.23
CA GLY A 155 -22.39 -61.23 -19.52
C GLY A 155 -22.11 -59.98 -20.36
N HIS A 156 -22.95 -58.94 -20.21
CA HIS A 156 -22.74 -57.65 -20.84
C HIS A 156 -21.60 -56.85 -20.19
N ILE A 157 -21.47 -56.93 -18.87
CA ILE A 157 -20.39 -56.30 -18.11
C ILE A 157 -19.05 -57.01 -18.40
N ASP A 158 -19.04 -58.35 -18.43
CA ASP A 158 -17.84 -59.12 -18.74
C ASP A 158 -17.37 -58.86 -20.19
N SER A 159 -18.30 -58.78 -21.14
CA SER A 159 -17.99 -58.38 -22.53
C SER A 159 -17.40 -56.97 -22.60
N TYR A 160 -17.89 -56.04 -21.77
CA TYR A 160 -17.36 -54.67 -21.69
C TYR A 160 -15.93 -54.64 -21.12
N TYR A 161 -15.65 -55.43 -20.07
CA TYR A 161 -14.28 -55.53 -19.54
C TYR A 161 -13.32 -56.20 -20.54
N GLU A 162 -13.74 -57.24 -21.24
CA GLU A 162 -12.93 -57.88 -22.29
C GLU A 162 -12.63 -56.93 -23.47
N LEU A 163 -13.59 -56.09 -23.85
CA LEU A 163 -13.40 -55.06 -24.87
C LEU A 163 -12.45 -53.96 -24.39
N ASN A 164 -12.58 -53.52 -23.14
CA ASN A 164 -11.75 -52.46 -22.55
C ASN A 164 -10.32 -52.92 -22.23
N GLU A 165 -10.11 -54.17 -21.80
CA GLU A 165 -8.77 -54.74 -21.56
C GLU A 165 -7.96 -54.92 -22.85
N ASN A 166 -8.64 -55.11 -23.99
CA ASN A 166 -7.99 -55.28 -25.30
C ASN A 166 -7.85 -53.97 -26.11
N THR A 167 -8.45 -52.86 -25.64
CA THR A 167 -8.35 -51.54 -26.29
C THR A 167 -7.46 -50.60 -25.49
N ALA A 168 -6.15 -50.80 -25.59
CA ALA A 168 -5.12 -49.94 -24.98
C ALA A 168 -5.04 -48.50 -25.57
N SER A 169 -6.07 -48.02 -26.29
CA SER A 169 -6.09 -46.70 -26.89
C SER A 169 -7.16 -45.81 -26.26
N ASP A 170 -6.66 -44.80 -25.57
CA ASP A 170 -7.29 -43.78 -24.72
C ASP A 170 -8.35 -42.87 -25.39
N THR A 171 -9.05 -43.29 -26.45
CA THR A 171 -9.93 -42.37 -27.19
C THR A 171 -11.14 -43.04 -27.85
N GLY A 172 -12.30 -42.86 -27.22
CA GLY A 172 -13.57 -42.58 -27.92
C GLY A 172 -14.31 -43.73 -28.63
N ILE A 173 -13.75 -44.92 -28.72
CA ILE A 173 -14.43 -46.12 -29.22
C ILE A 173 -14.78 -46.94 -27.98
N GLU A 174 -15.90 -46.65 -27.29
CA GLU A 174 -16.97 -47.66 -27.21
C GLU A 174 -18.30 -47.11 -26.66
N TRP A 175 -18.51 -45.80 -26.70
CA TRP A 175 -19.82 -45.22 -26.36
C TRP A 175 -20.96 -45.71 -27.27
N GLY A 176 -20.63 -46.19 -28.49
CA GLY A 176 -21.59 -46.77 -29.43
C GLY A 176 -22.02 -48.20 -29.08
N ALA A 177 -21.09 -49.04 -28.61
CA ALA A 177 -21.38 -50.42 -28.20
C ALA A 177 -22.15 -50.45 -26.87
N PHE A 178 -21.74 -49.62 -25.91
CA PHE A 178 -22.42 -49.43 -24.63
C PHE A 178 -23.86 -48.91 -24.80
N LYS A 179 -24.10 -47.98 -25.75
CA LYS A 179 -25.46 -47.51 -26.10
C LYS A 179 -26.31 -48.57 -26.78
N MET A 180 -25.73 -49.50 -27.55
CA MET A 180 -26.52 -50.58 -28.17
C MET A 180 -26.96 -51.63 -27.16
N VAL A 181 -26.11 -51.95 -26.17
CA VAL A 181 -26.44 -52.89 -25.08
C VAL A 181 -27.50 -52.30 -24.14
N LEU A 182 -27.45 -50.99 -23.86
CA LEU A 182 -28.44 -50.31 -23.01
C LEU A 182 -29.70 -49.82 -23.73
N ARG A 183 -29.76 -49.88 -25.07
CA ARG A 183 -30.99 -49.50 -25.81
C ARG A 183 -32.17 -50.46 -25.58
N GLY A 184 -31.97 -51.57 -24.87
CA GLY A 184 -33.05 -52.42 -24.35
C GLY A 184 -33.59 -52.01 -22.98
N HIS A 185 -32.80 -51.33 -22.14
CA HIS A 185 -33.19 -50.94 -20.78
C HIS A 185 -32.71 -49.52 -20.46
N ALA A 186 -33.68 -48.62 -20.31
CA ALA A 186 -33.49 -47.18 -20.19
C ALA A 186 -32.50 -46.78 -19.08
N ILE A 187 -31.42 -46.09 -19.45
CA ILE A 187 -30.66 -45.24 -18.52
C ILE A 187 -30.96 -43.79 -18.86
N LYS A 188 -31.76 -43.17 -17.99
CA LYS A 188 -31.92 -41.72 -17.91
C LYS A 188 -30.60 -41.18 -17.35
N MET A 189 -29.78 -40.55 -18.21
CA MET A 189 -28.54 -39.91 -17.78
C MET A 189 -28.82 -38.92 -16.65
N ASN A 190 -28.01 -38.99 -15.59
CA ASN A 190 -28.07 -38.04 -14.50
C ASN A 190 -27.47 -36.70 -14.99
N TYR A 191 -28.33 -35.82 -15.51
CA TYR A 191 -28.01 -34.43 -15.81
C TYR A 191 -27.52 -33.66 -14.57
N GLY A 192 -27.60 -34.23 -13.37
CA GLY A 192 -27.25 -33.57 -12.10
C GLY A 192 -25.78 -33.18 -11.98
N THR A 193 -24.82 -34.03 -12.34
CA THR A 193 -23.39 -33.71 -12.22
C THR A 193 -22.90 -32.73 -13.28
N ALA A 194 -23.44 -32.82 -14.50
CA ALA A 194 -23.18 -31.81 -15.54
C ALA A 194 -23.83 -30.46 -15.21
N LEU A 195 -25.04 -30.44 -14.62
CA LEU A 195 -25.70 -29.21 -14.17
C LEU A 195 -25.04 -28.62 -12.92
N LEU A 196 -24.52 -29.44 -12.00
CA LEU A 196 -23.78 -28.96 -10.82
C LEU A 196 -22.45 -28.33 -11.24
N LEU A 197 -21.67 -28.99 -12.10
CA LEU A 197 -20.45 -28.40 -12.67
C LEU A 197 -20.77 -27.15 -13.50
N HIS A 198 -21.84 -27.13 -14.29
CA HIS A 198 -22.22 -25.94 -15.05
C HIS A 198 -22.70 -24.81 -14.14
N ARG A 199 -23.39 -25.11 -13.04
CA ARG A 199 -23.84 -24.12 -12.06
C ARG A 199 -22.68 -23.56 -11.25
N GLU A 200 -21.76 -24.39 -10.81
CA GLU A 200 -20.53 -23.95 -10.12
C GLU A 200 -19.63 -23.13 -11.04
N LEU A 201 -19.50 -23.53 -12.31
CA LEU A 201 -18.79 -22.73 -13.32
C LEU A 201 -19.50 -21.40 -13.60
N TRP A 202 -20.83 -21.39 -13.64
CA TRP A 202 -21.62 -20.16 -13.82
C TRP A 202 -21.52 -19.23 -12.62
N ASP A 203 -21.51 -19.78 -11.40
CA ASP A 203 -21.35 -19.01 -10.16
C ASP A 203 -19.94 -18.42 -10.08
N LEU A 204 -18.90 -19.20 -10.42
CA LEU A 204 -17.51 -18.71 -10.50
C LEU A 204 -17.31 -17.67 -11.61
N GLU A 205 -17.94 -17.84 -12.78
CA GLU A 205 -17.89 -16.89 -13.88
C GLU A 205 -18.63 -15.59 -13.53
N SER A 206 -19.77 -15.69 -12.83
CA SER A 206 -20.51 -14.54 -12.31
C SER A 206 -19.72 -13.77 -11.25
N GLU A 207 -19.01 -14.48 -10.37
CA GLU A 207 -18.14 -13.87 -9.36
C GLU A 207 -16.94 -13.15 -10.01
N LEU A 208 -16.31 -13.77 -11.01
CA LEU A 208 -15.24 -13.17 -11.81
C LEU A 208 -15.72 -11.90 -12.52
N GLN A 209 -16.88 -11.94 -13.18
CA GLN A 209 -17.45 -10.76 -13.84
C GLN A 209 -17.84 -9.66 -12.84
N HIS A 210 -18.23 -10.02 -11.61
CA HIS A 210 -18.48 -9.05 -10.56
C HIS A 210 -17.18 -8.33 -10.16
N TYR A 211 -16.10 -9.07 -9.95
CA TYR A 211 -14.79 -8.48 -9.64
C TYR A 211 -14.22 -7.67 -10.81
N GLU A 212 -14.40 -8.11 -12.06
CA GLU A 212 -13.99 -7.35 -13.25
C GLU A 212 -14.75 -6.03 -13.40
N ARG A 213 -16.03 -5.97 -13.01
CA ARG A 213 -16.80 -4.71 -12.99
C ARG A 213 -16.43 -3.77 -11.85
N LEU A 214 -15.89 -4.31 -10.75
CA LEU A 214 -15.36 -3.53 -9.63
C LEU A 214 -13.96 -2.99 -9.92
N LEU A 215 -13.25 -3.56 -10.89
CA LEU A 215 -11.99 -3.02 -11.38
C LEU A 215 -12.28 -1.83 -12.32
N PRO A 216 -11.71 -0.64 -12.06
CA PRO A 216 -11.88 0.50 -12.95
C PRO A 216 -11.22 0.18 -14.30
N THR A 217 -12.04 0.17 -15.37
CA THR A 217 -11.60 -0.07 -16.76
C THR A 217 -10.83 1.10 -17.37
N ASP A 218 -10.73 2.21 -16.64
CA ASP A 218 -10.04 3.41 -17.10
C ASP A 218 -8.67 3.53 -16.41
N PRO A 219 -7.55 3.29 -17.13
CA PRO A 219 -6.20 3.37 -16.54
C PRO A 219 -5.86 4.78 -16.00
N GLY A 220 -6.66 5.80 -16.31
CA GLY A 220 -6.55 7.15 -15.76
C GLY A 220 -7.12 7.35 -14.34
N GLN A 221 -7.94 6.42 -13.82
CA GLN A 221 -8.58 6.56 -12.49
C GLN A 221 -7.85 5.84 -11.33
N LEU A 222 -6.80 5.07 -11.62
CA LEU A 222 -5.96 4.42 -10.61
C LEU A 222 -5.22 5.44 -9.69
N GLY A 223 -5.23 6.72 -10.03
CA GLY A 223 -4.68 7.80 -9.20
C GLY A 223 -5.53 8.23 -8.01
N HIS A 224 -6.84 7.89 -7.96
CA HIS A 224 -7.75 8.43 -6.94
C HIS A 224 -8.05 7.51 -5.75
N TRP A 225 -7.60 6.25 -5.76
CA TRP A 225 -7.79 5.31 -4.66
C TRP A 225 -6.75 5.42 -3.53
N ARG A 226 -5.89 6.44 -3.54
CA ARG A 226 -4.93 6.70 -2.45
C ARG A 226 -5.52 7.34 -1.19
N ILE A 227 -6.84 7.61 -1.12
CA ILE A 227 -7.40 8.44 -0.03
C ILE A 227 -8.52 7.75 0.79
N TYR A 228 -9.04 6.57 0.43
CA TYR A 228 -10.11 5.92 1.21
C TYR A 228 -9.63 4.80 2.15
N GLY A 229 -8.42 4.91 2.69
CA GLY A 229 -7.89 4.01 3.73
C GLY A 229 -8.13 4.45 5.17
N SER A 230 -8.92 5.51 5.42
CA SER A 230 -9.05 6.14 6.75
C SER A 230 -10.46 6.12 7.35
N LEU A 231 -11.39 5.30 6.84
CA LEU A 231 -12.77 5.27 7.36
C LEU A 231 -13.29 3.90 7.84
N ILE A 232 -12.41 2.93 8.09
CA ILE A 232 -12.77 1.65 8.74
C ILE A 232 -12.05 1.56 10.09
N ASP A 233 -12.24 2.55 10.95
CA ASP A 233 -11.73 2.53 12.33
C ASP A 233 -12.62 3.28 13.34
N ARG A 234 -13.93 3.31 13.08
CA ARG A 234 -14.95 3.65 14.08
C ARG A 234 -16.22 2.85 13.86
N HIS A 235 -16.25 1.63 14.39
CA HIS A 235 -17.37 1.05 15.13
C HIS A 235 -16.92 -0.22 15.83
#